data_AF-A0A965YPY6-F1
#
_entry.id   AF-A0A965YPY6-F1
#
_cell.length_a   1.000
_cell.length_b   1.000
_cell.length_c   1.000
_cell.angle_alpha   90.00
_cell.angle_beta   90.00
_cell.angle_gamma   90.00
#
_symmetry.space_group_name_H-M   'P 1'
#
loop_
_entity.id
_entity.type
_entity.pdbx_description
1 polymer ?
#
loop_
_entity_poly.entity_id
_entity_poly.type
_entity_poly.pdbx_seq_one_letter_code
_entity_poly.pdbx_strand_id
1 'polypeptide(L)' 'MANAHNQKEMLYQNLTDAGCSEELTKKCMELFERSDRIQMLKLLREYKAHMLKCIDCLDFLIYRLKKESK' A
#
# COMPACT_ATOMS: atom_id res chain seq x y z
N MET A 1 -11.41 8.47 24.96
CA MET A 1 -10.89 9.27 23.82
C MET A 1 -9.48 8.85 23.36
N ALA A 2 -8.71 8.06 24.13
CA ALA A 2 -7.38 7.58 23.71
C ALA A 2 -7.36 6.51 22.61
N ASN A 3 -8.40 5.66 22.50
CA ASN A 3 -8.41 4.55 21.55
C ASN A 3 -8.52 4.95 20.08
N ALA A 4 -9.29 5.99 19.75
CA ALA A 4 -9.49 6.40 18.35
C ALA A 4 -8.23 7.06 17.76
N HIS A 5 -7.49 7.81 18.57
CA HIS A 5 -6.21 8.40 18.16
C HIS A 5 -5.17 7.31 17.87
N ASN A 6 -5.08 6.31 18.75
CA ASN A 6 -4.19 5.17 18.58
C ASN A 6 -4.53 4.36 17.32
N GLN A 7 -5.81 4.11 17.03
CA GLN A 7 -6.21 3.40 15.81
C GLN A 7 -5.85 4.15 14.52
N LYS A 8 -5.97 5.48 14.53
CA LYS A 8 -5.62 6.32 13.38
C LYS A 8 -4.11 6.34 13.13
N GLU A 9 -3.33 6.46 14.21
CA GLU A 9 -1.87 6.44 14.15
C GLU A 9 -1.34 5.07 13.70
N MET A 10 -1.86 3.98 14.28
CA MET A 10 -1.55 2.62 13.83
C MET A 10 -1.89 2.42 12.36
N LEU A 11 -3.02 2.93 11.89
CA LEU A 11 -3.37 2.84 10.47
C LEU A 11 -2.38 3.60 9.59
N TYR A 12 -2.09 4.86 9.93
CA TYR A 12 -1.15 5.68 9.16
C TYR A 12 0.23 5.03 9.07
N GLN A 13 0.72 4.50 10.19
CA GLN A 13 2.00 3.80 10.24
C GLN A 13 1.97 2.55 9.36
N ASN A 14 0.94 1.70 9.48
CA ASN A 14 0.80 0.50 8.66
C ASN A 14 0.74 0.81 7.15
N LEU A 15 0.08 1.91 6.75
CA LEU A 15 0.03 2.34 5.35
C LEU A 15 1.43 2.75 4.86
N THR A 16 2.15 3.51 5.67
CA THR A 16 3.51 3.96 5.36
C THR A 16 4.49 2.79 5.28
N ASP A 17 4.44 1.85 6.23
CA ASP A 17 5.28 0.65 6.28
C ASP A 17 5.00 -0.30 5.10
N ALA A 18 3.76 -0.33 4.61
CA ALA A 18 3.38 -1.07 3.40
C ALA A 18 3.87 -0.39 2.10
N GLY A 19 4.56 0.75 2.19
CA GLY A 19 5.07 1.51 1.06
C GLY A 19 3.98 2.28 0.30
N CYS A 20 2.78 2.45 0.87
CA CYS A 20 1.73 3.23 0.22
C CYS A 20 2.20 4.66 -0.04
N SER A 21 1.91 5.20 -1.23
CA SER A 21 2.22 6.60 -1.55
C SER A 21 1.47 7.55 -0.62
N GLU A 22 1.94 8.79 -0.50
CA GLU A 22 1.25 9.83 0.27
C GLU A 22 -0.20 10.04 -0.19
N GLU A 23 -0.44 9.98 -1.50
CA GLU A 23 -1.79 10.09 -2.07
C GLU A 23 -2.70 8.94 -1.62
N LEU A 24 -2.21 7.70 -1.71
CA LEU A 24 -2.94 6.51 -1.31
C LEU A 24 -3.22 6.52 0.20
N THR A 25 -2.21 6.87 0.98
CA THR A 25 -2.30 7.01 2.44
C THR A 25 -3.36 8.05 2.79
N LYS A 26 -3.33 9.24 2.20
CA LYS A 26 -4.34 10.28 2.42
C LYS A 26 -5.76 9.79 2.11
N LYS A 27 -5.97 9.13 0.97
CA LYS A 27 -7.28 8.55 0.60
C LYS A 27 -7.75 7.51 1.62
N CYS A 28 -6.87 6.60 2.06
CA CYS A 28 -7.19 5.62 3.09
C CYS A 28 -7.56 6.28 4.43
N MET A 29 -6.87 7.35 4.81
CA MET A 29 -7.17 8.10 6.04
C MET A 29 -8.53 8.83 5.93
N GLU A 30 -8.86 9.42 4.79
CA GLU A 30 -10.17 10.04 4.57
C GLU A 30 -11.31 9.02 4.62
N LEU A 31 -11.12 7.83 4.03
CA LEU A 31 -12.09 6.72 4.12
C LEU A 31 -12.20 6.18 5.54
N PHE A 32 -11.10 6.19 6.29
CA PHE A 32 -11.10 5.78 7.69
C PHE A 32 -12.01 6.67 8.55
N GLU A 33 -11.86 7.99 8.41
CA GLU A 33 -12.69 9.01 9.10
C GLU A 33 -14.18 8.91 8.71
N ARG A 34 -14.47 8.62 7.44
CA ARG A 34 -15.84 8.43 6.94
C ARG A 34 -16.46 7.10 7.33
N SER A 35 -15.75 6.25 8.07
CA SER A 35 -16.16 4.88 8.40
C SER A 35 -16.41 3.98 7.18
N ASP A 36 -15.90 4.35 6.00
CA ASP A 36 -16.08 3.61 4.75
C ASP A 36 -15.02 2.54 4.58
N ARG A 37 -15.18 1.45 5.35
CA ARG A 37 -14.25 0.32 5.34
C ARG A 37 -14.28 -0.45 4.02
N ILE A 38 -15.41 -0.46 3.30
CA ILE A 38 -15.56 -1.20 2.05
C ILE A 38 -14.68 -0.60 0.95
N GLN A 39 -14.78 0.72 0.73
CA GLN A 39 -13.93 1.39 -0.26
C GLN A 39 -12.46 1.33 0.12
N MET A 40 -12.15 1.45 1.41
CA MET A 40 -10.77 1.35 1.90
C MET A 40 -10.18 -0.04 1.62
N LEU A 41 -10.92 -1.12 1.89
CA LEU A 41 -10.48 -2.48 1.59
C LEU A 41 -10.31 -2.71 0.10
N LYS A 42 -11.21 -2.18 -0.74
CA LYS A 42 -11.08 -2.25 -2.19
C LYS A 42 -9.78 -1.59 -2.67
N LEU A 43 -9.53 -0.37 -2.22
CA LEU A 43 -8.35 0.41 -2.57
C LEU A 43 -7.04 -0.30 -2.16
N LEU A 44 -7.01 -0.88 -0.96
CA LEU A 44 -5.84 -1.64 -0.48
C LEU A 44 -5.61 -2.95 -1.28
N ARG A 45 -6.68 -3.63 -1.71
CA ARG A 45 -6.56 -4.83 -2.55
C ARG A 45 -6.01 -4.49 -3.94
N GLU A 46 -6.49 -3.40 -4.53
CA GLU A 46 -5.99 -2.91 -5.83
C GLU A 46 -4.50 -2.55 -5.72
N TYR A 47 -4.12 -1.84 -4.66
CA TYR A 47 -2.71 -1.52 -4.41
C TYR A 47 -1.85 -2.78 -4.24
N LYS A 48 -2.31 -3.76 -3.46
CA LYS A 48 -1.60 -5.04 -3.30
C LYS A 48 -1.41 -5.75 -4.65
N ALA A 49 -2.44 -5.80 -5.49
CA ALA A 49 -2.35 -6.42 -6.81
C ALA A 49 -1.34 -5.70 -7.71
N HIS A 50 -1.32 -4.36 -7.67
CA HIS A 50 -0.33 -3.56 -8.39
C HIS A 50 1.10 -3.84 -7.90
N MET A 51 1.32 -3.89 -6.59
CA MET A 51 2.63 -4.20 -6.00
C MET A 51 3.16 -5.56 -6.43
N LEU A 52 2.32 -6.61 -6.41
CA LEU A 52 2.71 -7.94 -6.88
C LEU A 52 3.17 -7.90 -8.34
N LYS A 53 2.42 -7.20 -9.20
CA LYS A 53 2.81 -7.02 -10.61
C LYS A 53 4.14 -6.27 -10.75
N CYS A 54 4.39 -5.25 -9.94
CA CYS A 54 5.66 -4.52 -9.94
C CYS A 54 6.83 -5.42 -9.55
N ILE A 55 6.65 -6.28 -8.54
CA ILE A 55 7.66 -7.26 -8.12
C ILE A 55 7.94 -8.23 -9.27
N ASP A 56 6.93 -8.80 -9.90
CA ASP A 56 7.10 -9.72 -11.04
C ASP A 56 7.88 -9.05 -12.20
N CYS A 57 7.54 -7.79 -12.52
CA CYS A 57 8.25 -7.04 -13.55
C CYS A 57 9.71 -6.75 -13.16
N LEU A 58 9.97 -6.43 -11.89
CA LEU A 58 11.31 -6.16 -11.38
C LEU A 58 12.17 -7.43 -11.37
N ASP A 59 11.61 -8.55 -10.96
CA ASP A 59 12.27 -9.85 -10.98
C ASP A 59 12.65 -10.23 -12.42
N PHE A 60 11.75 -10.02 -13.37
CA PHE A 60 12.04 -10.24 -14.78
C PHE A 60 13.17 -9.34 -15.29
N LEU A 61 13.16 -8.05 -14.93
CA LEU A 61 14.23 -7.12 -15.30
C LEU A 61 15.59 -7.56 -14.73
N ILE A 62 15.63 -7.93 -13.44
CA ILE A 62 16.85 -8.43 -12.79
C ILE A 62 17.34 -9.70 -13.49
N TYR A 63 16.45 -10.63 -13.81
CA TYR A 63 16.79 -11.84 -14.55
C TYR A 63 17.42 -11.52 -15.90
N ARG A 64 16.83 -10.60 -16.66
CA ARG A 64 17.37 -10.16 -17.96
C ARG A 64 18.77 -9.57 -17.84
N LEU A 65 18.96 -8.62 -16.91
CA LEU A 65 20.27 -7.99 -16.70
C LEU A 65 21.35 -9.00 -16.29
N LYS A 66 21.00 -9.99 -15.46
CA LYS A 66 21.90 -11.10 -15.09
C LYS A 66 22.29 -11.97 -16.28
N LYS A 67 21.40 -12.15 -17.26
CA LYS A 67 21.68 -12.92 -18.48
C LYS A 67 22.56 -12.15 -19.45
N GLU A 68 22.36 -10.84 -19.56
CA GLU A 68 23.15 -9.95 -20.44
C GLU A 68 24.56 -9.66 -19.89
N SER A 69 24.76 -9.79 -18.57
CA SER A 69 26.06 -9.61 -17.90
C SER A 69 26.91 -10.89 -17.82
N LYS A 70 26.54 -11.94 -18.56
CA LYS A 70 27.27 -13.21 -18.67
C LYS A 70 27.78 -13.40 -20.10
#